data_AF-A0A849EE27-F1
#
_entry.id   AF-A0A849EE27-F1
#
_cell.length_a   1.000
_cell.length_b   1.000
_cell.length_c   1.000
_cell.angle_alpha   90.00
_cell.angle_beta   90.00
_cell.angle_gamma   90.00
#
_symmetry.space_group_name_H-M   'P 1'
#
loop_
_entity.id
_entity.type
_entity.pdbx_description
1 polymer ?
#
loop_
_entity_poly.entity_id
_entity_poly.type
_entity_poly.pdbx_seq_one_letter_code
_entity_poly.pdbx_strand_id
1 'polypeptide(L)' 'MKVAFTFPGQGSQAVGMGKDLADAFASACAVFDEVDDALGEKLSAVMWEGPAETLTLTQNAQP' A
#
# COMPACT_ATOMS: atom_id res chain seq x y z
N MET A 1 -11.44 28.00 9.12
CA MET A 1 -10.27 27.37 8.46
C MET A 1 -10.81 26.21 7.61
N LYS A 2 -10.34 26.02 6.38
CA LYS A 2 -10.75 24.90 5.51
C LYS A 2 -9.53 24.01 5.25
N VAL A 3 -9.73 22.70 5.26
CA VAL A 3 -8.69 21.69 5.00
C VAL A 3 -8.98 21.03 3.65
N ALA A 4 -7.93 20.75 2.88
CA ALA A 4 -7.98 19.97 1.66
C ALA A 4 -7.00 18.79 1.79
N PHE A 5 -7.41 17.61 1.31
CA PHE A 5 -6.56 16.43 1.26
C PHE A 5 -6.03 16.24 -0.16
N THR A 6 -4.77 15.84 -0.26
CA THR A 6 -4.11 15.51 -1.53
C THR A 6 -3.48 14.14 -1.40
N PHE A 7 -3.70 13.29 -2.40
CA PHE A 7 -3.17 11.93 -2.44
C PHE A 7 -2.16 11.85 -3.60
N PRO A 8 -0.85 11.69 -3.31
CA PRO A 8 0.17 11.64 -4.36
C PRO A 8 0.04 10.36 -5.20
N GLY A 9 0.45 10.45 -6.48
CA GLY A 9 0.41 9.32 -7.41
C GLY A 9 1.66 8.44 -7.39
N GLN A 10 1.81 7.63 -8.45
CA GLN A 10 2.97 6.77 -8.69
C GLN A 10 4.30 7.53 -8.56
N GLY A 11 5.27 6.89 -7.92
CA GLY A 11 6.58 7.46 -7.58
C GLY A 11 6.77 7.71 -6.09
N SER A 12 5.70 7.63 -5.29
CA SER A 12 5.75 7.82 -3.82
C SER A 12 5.90 6.52 -3.03
N GLN A 13 5.90 5.36 -3.70
CA GLN A 13 6.00 4.06 -3.06
C GLN A 13 7.39 3.80 -2.46
N ALA A 14 7.42 3.13 -1.31
CA ALA A 14 8.63 2.69 -0.65
C ALA A 14 8.39 1.36 0.05
N VAL A 15 9.43 0.52 0.14
CA VAL A 15 9.36 -0.75 0.87
C VAL A 15 9.10 -0.46 2.35
N GLY A 16 8.14 -1.18 2.93
CA GLY A 16 7.63 -0.95 4.28
C GLY A 16 6.44 0.01 4.37
N MET A 17 5.99 0.61 3.24
CA MET A 17 4.89 1.56 3.28
C MET A 17 3.61 0.93 3.83
N GLY A 18 2.91 1.67 4.70
CA GLY A 18 1.64 1.25 5.29
C GLY A 18 1.73 0.19 6.40
N LYS A 19 2.88 -0.46 6.61
CA LYS A 19 3.04 -1.52 7.61
C LYS A 19 2.75 -1.05 9.03
N ASP A 20 3.37 0.05 9.45
CA ASP A 20 3.17 0.60 10.79
C ASP A 20 1.69 0.96 11.05
N LEU A 21 0.95 1.38 10.01
CA LEU A 21 -0.48 1.63 10.13
C LEU A 21 -1.27 0.34 10.30
N ALA A 22 -0.97 -0.69 9.51
CA ALA A 22 -1.60 -2.00 9.63
C ALA A 22 -1.36 -2.63 11.01
N ASP A 23 -0.13 -2.55 11.51
CA ASP A 23 0.27 -3.08 12.83
C ASP A 23 -0.42 -2.34 13.98
N ALA A 24 -0.60 -1.02 13.86
CA ALA A 24 -1.16 -0.19 14.93
C ALA A 24 -2.70 -0.11 14.93
N PHE A 25 -3.34 -0.28 13.77
CA PHE A 25 -4.78 -0.04 13.62
C PHE A 25 -5.47 -1.19 12.88
N ALA A 26 -6.38 -1.88 13.58
CA ALA A 26 -7.17 -2.97 12.99
C ALA A 26 -7.94 -2.55 11.73
N SER A 27 -8.41 -1.29 11.66
CA SER A 27 -9.08 -0.76 10.48
C SER A 27 -8.15 -0.60 9.27
N ALA A 28 -6.87 -0.30 9.49
CA ALA A 28 -5.89 -0.23 8.42
C ALA A 28 -5.52 -1.64 7.95
N CYS A 29 -5.34 -2.59 8.87
CA CYS A 29 -5.11 -4.00 8.55
C CYS A 29 -6.23 -4.57 7.65
N ALA A 30 -7.50 -4.32 8.00
CA ALA A 30 -8.63 -4.76 7.21
C ALA A 30 -8.66 -4.19 5.77
N VAL A 31 -8.13 -2.97 5.55
CA VAL A 31 -8.02 -2.39 4.20
C VAL A 31 -6.97 -3.16 3.38
N PHE A 32 -5.84 -3.56 3.97
CA PHE A 32 -4.85 -4.37 3.26
C PHE A 32 -5.39 -5.76 2.94
N ASP A 33 -6.14 -6.37 3.85
CA ASP A 33 -6.80 -7.65 3.60
C ASP A 33 -7.81 -7.55 2.43
N GLU A 34 -8.63 -6.50 2.41
CA GLU A 34 -9.59 -6.26 1.31
C GLU A 34 -8.88 -6.04 -0.04
N VAL A 35 -7.76 -5.31 -0.05
CA VAL A 35 -6.95 -5.11 -1.26
C VAL A 35 -6.37 -6.44 -1.76
N ASP A 36 -5.80 -7.25 -0.88
CA ASP A 36 -5.25 -8.55 -1.26
C ASP A 36 -6.34 -9.48 -1.82
N ASP A 37 -7.52 -9.50 -1.18
CA ASP A 37 -8.65 -10.32 -1.62
C ASP A 37 -9.22 -9.84 -2.97
N ALA A 38 -9.30 -8.53 -3.18
CA ALA A 38 -9.79 -7.94 -4.43
C ALA A 38 -8.86 -8.21 -5.62
N LEU A 39 -7.55 -8.21 -5.37
CA LEU A 39 -6.54 -8.50 -6.39
C LEU A 39 -6.31 -10.02 -6.59
N GLY A 40 -6.67 -10.84 -5.59
CA GLY A 40 -6.31 -12.26 -5.57
C GLY A 40 -4.80 -12.50 -5.39
N GLU A 41 -4.07 -11.48 -4.92
CA GLU A 41 -2.62 -11.46 -4.78
C GLU A 41 -2.23 -10.80 -3.46
N LYS A 42 -1.08 -11.19 -2.89
CA LYS A 42 -0.54 -10.59 -1.67
C LYS A 42 0.27 -9.31 -1.98
N LEU A 43 -0.41 -8.27 -2.46
CA LEU A 43 0.22 -6.97 -2.70
C LEU A 43 0.78 -6.39 -1.41
N SER A 44 0.10 -6.59 -0.27
CA SER A 44 0.58 -6.20 1.06
C SER A 44 2.01 -6.70 1.34
N ALA A 45 2.32 -7.96 0.99
CA ALA A 45 3.64 -8.54 1.16
C ALA A 45 4.69 -7.84 0.28
N VAL A 46 4.35 -7.49 -0.96
CA VAL A 46 5.24 -6.71 -1.86
C VAL A 46 5.49 -5.32 -1.29
N MET A 47 4.46 -4.66 -0.75
CA MET A 47 4.57 -3.34 -0.13
C MET A 47 5.47 -3.36 1.11
N TRP A 48 5.38 -4.40 1.94
CA TRP A 48 6.08 -4.46 3.23
C TRP A 48 7.50 -5.03 3.14
N GLU A 49 7.73 -6.00 2.25
CA GLU A 49 8.94 -6.82 2.24
C GLU A 49 9.63 -6.86 0.88
N GLY A 50 8.91 -6.52 -0.19
CA GLY A 50 9.33 -6.77 -1.56
C GLY A 50 10.54 -5.92 -1.99
N PRO A 51 11.40 -6.44 -2.88
CA PRO A 51 12.48 -5.63 -3.39
C PRO A 51 11.89 -4.43 -4.14
N ALA A 52 12.54 -3.28 -4.02
CA ALA A 52 12.04 -2.01 -4.54
C ALA A 52 11.72 -2.09 -6.04
N GLU A 53 12.53 -2.81 -6.84
CA GLU A 53 12.24 -3.09 -8.24
C GLU A 53 10.85 -3.68 -8.48
N THR A 54 10.43 -4.69 -7.72
CA THR A 54 9.09 -5.28 -7.88
C THR A 54 8.00 -4.30 -7.45
N LEU A 55 8.20 -3.59 -6.33
CA LEU A 55 7.22 -2.61 -5.85
C LEU A 55 7.01 -1.45 -6.85
N THR A 56 8.05 -1.06 -7.58
CA THR A 56 7.98 0.07 -8.53
C THR A 56 7.41 -0.28 -9.90
N LEU A 57 7.14 -1.56 -10.19
CA LEU A 57 6.45 -1.96 -11.41
C LEU A 57 5.08 -1.26 -11.47
N THR A 58 4.73 -0.71 -12.64
CA THR A 58 3.46 0.04 -12.81
C THR A 58 2.25 -0.76 -12.36
N GLN A 59 2.23 -2.08 -12.58
CA GLN A 59 1.15 -2.97 -12.14
C GLN A 59 1.00 -3.04 -10.62
N ASN A 60 2.07 -2.85 -9.84
CA ASN A 60 2.04 -2.89 -8.38
C ASN A 60 1.91 -1.49 -7.77
N ALA A 61 2.43 -0.47 -8.47
CA ALA A 61 2.35 0.91 -8.03
C ALA A 61 0.97 1.54 -8.31
N GLN A 62 0.19 0.98 -9.24
CA GLN A 62 -1.19 1.33 -9.59
C GLN A 62 -2.01 0.07 -9.99
N PRO A 63 -2.28 -0.85 -9.04
CA PRO A 63 -3.08 -2.05 -9.28
C PRO A 63 -4.60 -1.77 -9.33
#